data_AF-A0A7Y7TDH9-F1
#
_entry.id   AF-A0A7Y7TDH9-F1
#
_cell.length_a   1.000
_cell.length_b   1.000
_cell.length_c   1.000
_cell.angle_alpha   90.00
_cell.angle_beta   90.00
_cell.angle_gamma   90.00
#
_symmetry.space_group_name_H-M   'P 1'
#
loop_
_entity.id
_entity.type
_entity.pdbx_description
1 polymer ?
#
loop_
_entity_poly.entity_id
_entity_poly.type
_entity_poly.pdbx_seq_one_letter_code
_entity_poly.pdbx_strand_id
1 'polypeptide(L)'
;MSDFSQLLRNLRKELKFTQTEFATYLNHLDDEFNAVDVVTINRWENNKVKPSTYKALKLLNYLDVDLYDALKCFKPKQKETIIDGFLTEAFCSFQSRIASLANLDQKINTADYKSLPLMVDVNDTAVIDRMRLLSVFTKMDFSPLESIDLFLYYFEKRAYGQKIVDKHGDIVSHNLGFFFDDDQFASYKSKKIDLKLSCSLNSNRNLNYLNASSHAESKHHAIENIISDIKLLSKNSNIKTYSVLVKDPNAIKVMKSIGFEVFKFSEPSSEKNNITFKNKSYCHCILTIDKIDFLTNRHVMSLIKDEYSTMRAFPLLLREARKKLKLTQKDFAAYINHLDNEFNSVDVVTVNRWENSKVKPSSYKALKILDCLGVDLYSTLKSYDLEDEQGNTLLDEFLSERFFSFQSRISSITKGEIDKDDGEFEIMPLMADQNDKDIIDRIKLISHYTKVDPSALDTIDLFLYCSERKAYGRKIVNQDGDIVSHSLGFFFNQELFDEYQNQNLHIKQACSLDSHQDLNYIVVSGHSEKREHSIANLVADMKLLARNHKIKKYSMIIKNPNALELMKNLGFDIYKFSEPTEEMSNITFKNKSYRYCILTIDKIELLSNKHVISFINTYG
;
A
#
# COMPACT_ATOMS: atom_id res chain seq x y z
N MET A 1 7.20 -19.03 0.04
CA MET A 1 8.42 -19.88 0.17
C MET A 1 8.25 -21.32 -0.33
N SER A 2 7.03 -21.88 -0.43
CA SER A 2 6.76 -23.08 -1.27
C SER A 2 6.94 -22.80 -2.77
N ASP A 3 7.09 -21.52 -3.13
CA ASP A 3 6.80 -21.03 -4.47
C ASP A 3 8.01 -21.19 -5.40
N PHE A 4 9.25 -21.02 -4.93
CA PHE A 4 10.45 -21.26 -5.75
C PHE A 4 10.61 -22.74 -6.14
N SER A 5 10.54 -23.66 -5.18
CA SER A 5 10.69 -25.10 -5.45
C SER A 5 9.61 -25.62 -6.41
N GLN A 6 8.38 -25.11 -6.28
CA GLN A 6 7.28 -25.46 -7.18
C GLN A 6 7.46 -24.81 -8.56
N LEU A 7 7.87 -23.54 -8.61
CA LEU A 7 8.17 -22.82 -9.85
C LEU A 7 9.27 -23.53 -10.65
N LEU A 8 10.39 -23.86 -10.00
CA LEU A 8 11.50 -24.60 -10.62
C LEU A 8 11.04 -25.93 -11.21
N ARG A 9 10.22 -26.68 -10.45
CA ARG A 9 9.65 -27.96 -10.89
C ARG A 9 8.72 -27.80 -12.08
N ASN A 10 7.91 -26.74 -12.11
CA ASN A 10 7.01 -26.45 -13.22
C ASN A 10 7.81 -26.10 -14.47
N LEU A 11 8.77 -25.17 -14.37
CA LEU A 11 9.62 -24.76 -15.49
C LEU A 11 10.38 -25.93 -16.09
N ARG A 12 11.00 -26.78 -15.26
CA ARG A 12 11.69 -27.98 -15.76
C ARG A 12 10.74 -28.88 -16.55
N LYS A 13 9.52 -29.10 -16.03
CA LYS A 13 8.51 -29.94 -16.70
C LYS A 13 7.99 -29.30 -18.00
N GLU A 14 7.82 -27.99 -18.03
CA GLU A 14 7.42 -27.23 -19.22
C GLU A 14 8.47 -27.33 -20.32
N LEU A 15 9.75 -27.27 -19.95
CA LEU A 15 10.90 -27.52 -20.83
C LEU A 15 11.10 -29.00 -21.16
N LYS A 16 10.26 -29.89 -20.62
CA LYS A 16 10.28 -31.35 -20.83
C LYS A 16 11.60 -32.03 -20.44
N PHE A 17 12.35 -31.44 -19.51
CA PHE A 17 13.57 -32.05 -19.01
C PHE A 17 13.29 -33.03 -17.85
N THR A 18 14.00 -34.16 -17.84
CA THR A 18 14.23 -34.94 -16.63
C THR A 18 15.13 -34.16 -15.65
N GLN A 19 15.19 -34.58 -14.39
CA GLN A 19 16.08 -33.92 -13.42
C GLN A 19 17.56 -34.02 -13.83
N THR A 20 17.96 -35.12 -14.47
CA THR A 20 19.33 -35.32 -14.98
C THR A 20 19.63 -34.39 -16.15
N GLU A 21 18.75 -34.33 -17.16
CA GLU A 21 18.92 -33.43 -18.31
C GLU A 21 18.94 -31.97 -17.88
N PHE A 22 18.08 -31.60 -16.92
CA PHE A 22 18.04 -30.24 -16.42
C PHE A 22 19.32 -29.86 -15.66
N ALA A 23 19.88 -30.78 -14.87
CA ALA A 23 21.18 -30.57 -14.23
C ALA A 23 22.27 -30.34 -15.28
N THR A 24 22.35 -31.19 -16.31
CA THR A 24 23.32 -31.03 -17.42
C THR A 24 23.13 -29.71 -18.15
N TYR A 25 21.89 -29.33 -18.44
CA TYR A 25 21.55 -28.06 -19.08
C TYR A 25 22.06 -26.86 -18.25
N LEU A 26 21.80 -26.85 -16.94
CA LEU A 26 22.27 -25.78 -16.05
C LEU A 26 23.80 -25.67 -16.00
N ASN A 27 24.53 -26.79 -15.94
CA ASN A 27 26.01 -26.77 -15.97
C ASN A 27 26.58 -26.16 -17.27
N HIS A 28 25.83 -26.15 -18.37
CA HIS A 28 26.26 -25.54 -19.63
C HIS A 28 25.85 -24.06 -19.77
N LEU A 29 25.03 -23.52 -18.86
CA LEU A 29 24.52 -22.15 -18.98
C LEU A 29 25.48 -21.10 -18.42
N ASP A 30 26.07 -21.37 -17.26
CA ASP A 30 26.90 -20.41 -16.53
C ASP A 30 27.76 -21.11 -15.49
N ASP A 31 28.97 -20.59 -15.26
CA ASP A 31 29.92 -21.15 -14.31
C ASP A 31 29.40 -21.24 -12.87
N GLU A 32 28.44 -20.38 -12.50
CA GLU A 32 27.75 -20.42 -11.20
C GLU A 32 27.00 -21.74 -10.98
N PHE A 33 26.60 -22.43 -12.05
CA PHE A 33 25.89 -23.71 -11.99
C PHE A 33 26.80 -24.94 -12.16
N ASN A 34 28.12 -24.74 -12.24
CA ASN A 34 29.07 -25.84 -12.26
C ASN A 34 28.86 -26.76 -11.03
N ALA A 35 28.88 -28.06 -11.27
CA ALA A 35 28.62 -29.14 -10.31
C ALA A 35 27.18 -29.24 -9.78
N VAL A 36 26.19 -28.64 -10.45
CA VAL A 36 24.78 -28.96 -10.16
C VAL A 36 24.47 -30.37 -10.65
N ASP A 37 24.17 -31.29 -9.73
CA ASP A 37 23.82 -32.68 -10.05
C ASP A 37 22.32 -32.96 -9.89
N VAL A 38 21.89 -34.15 -10.32
CA VAL A 38 20.50 -34.60 -10.22
C VAL A 38 19.99 -34.59 -8.77
N VAL A 39 20.85 -34.87 -7.80
CA VAL A 39 20.52 -34.89 -6.37
C VAL A 39 20.24 -33.47 -5.87
N THR A 40 21.03 -32.50 -6.33
CA THR A 40 20.86 -31.07 -6.02
C THR A 40 19.55 -30.55 -6.56
N ILE A 41 19.22 -30.87 -7.82
CA ILE A 41 17.92 -30.53 -8.42
C ILE A 41 16.77 -31.14 -7.63
N ASN A 42 16.87 -32.43 -7.28
CA ASN A 42 15.85 -33.09 -6.47
C ASN A 42 15.66 -32.40 -5.11
N ARG A 43 16.76 -32.01 -4.45
CA ARG A 43 16.73 -31.30 -3.17
C ARG A 43 16.11 -29.91 -3.30
N TRP A 44 16.41 -29.17 -4.37
CA TRP A 44 15.81 -27.86 -4.63
C TRP A 44 14.31 -27.96 -4.90
N GLU A 45 13.89 -28.89 -5.75
CA GLU A 45 12.47 -29.09 -6.09
C GLU A 45 11.64 -29.60 -4.92
N ASN A 46 12.23 -30.37 -4.00
CA ASN A 46 11.55 -30.89 -2.81
C ASN A 46 11.71 -29.99 -1.58
N ASN A 47 12.26 -28.78 -1.74
CA ASN A 47 12.49 -27.82 -0.66
C ASN A 47 13.33 -28.40 0.50
N LYS A 48 14.31 -29.27 0.18
CA LYS A 48 15.23 -29.89 1.15
C LYS A 48 16.49 -29.05 1.36
N VAL A 49 16.99 -28.45 0.28
CA VAL A 49 18.14 -27.53 0.30
C VAL A 49 17.78 -26.33 -0.57
N LYS A 50 18.28 -25.15 -0.22
CA LYS A 50 17.99 -23.91 -0.95
C LYS A 50 19.25 -23.43 -1.68
N PRO A 51 19.17 -23.05 -2.96
CA PRO A 51 20.22 -22.23 -3.56
C PRO A 51 20.27 -20.85 -2.88
N SER A 52 21.39 -20.14 -3.03
CA SER A 52 21.47 -18.72 -2.64
C SER A 52 20.47 -17.89 -3.45
N THR A 53 20.04 -16.74 -2.94
CA THR A 53 19.13 -15.83 -3.67
C THR A 53 19.71 -15.47 -5.04
N TYR A 54 21.01 -15.19 -5.09
CA TYR A 54 21.74 -14.94 -6.34
C TYR A 54 21.61 -16.10 -7.32
N LYS A 55 21.96 -17.32 -6.90
CA LYS A 55 21.90 -18.51 -7.76
C LYS A 55 20.47 -18.82 -8.22
N ALA A 56 19.47 -18.60 -7.35
CA ALA A 56 18.06 -18.78 -7.67
C ALA A 56 17.59 -17.79 -8.75
N LEU A 57 17.86 -16.49 -8.58
CA LEU A 57 17.42 -15.46 -9.52
C LEU A 57 18.20 -15.51 -10.83
N LYS A 58 19.50 -15.84 -10.78
CA LYS A 58 20.30 -16.06 -11.98
C LYS A 58 19.73 -17.22 -12.82
N LEU A 59 19.35 -18.33 -12.17
CA LEU A 59 18.71 -19.45 -12.84
C LEU A 59 17.38 -19.04 -13.48
N LEU A 60 16.50 -18.37 -12.72
CA LEU A 60 15.21 -17.92 -13.24
C LEU A 60 15.37 -16.93 -14.41
N ASN A 61 16.41 -16.11 -14.38
CA ASN A 61 16.73 -15.17 -15.45
C ASN A 61 17.12 -15.87 -16.76
N TYR A 62 17.87 -16.97 -16.69
CA TYR A 62 18.19 -17.79 -17.87
C TYR A 62 16.98 -18.53 -18.45
N LEU A 63 15.94 -18.73 -17.63
CA LEU A 63 14.68 -19.35 -18.04
C LEU A 63 13.63 -18.33 -18.47
N ASP A 64 14.02 -17.07 -18.71
CA ASP A 64 13.16 -15.96 -19.13
C ASP A 64 11.95 -15.71 -18.20
N VAL A 65 12.12 -15.96 -16.91
CA VAL A 65 11.08 -15.72 -15.89
C VAL A 65 11.11 -14.27 -15.42
N ASP A 66 9.94 -13.64 -15.28
CA ASP A 66 9.83 -12.34 -14.59
C ASP A 66 10.29 -12.48 -13.13
N LEU A 67 11.41 -11.85 -12.82
CA LEU A 67 12.04 -11.95 -11.51
C LEU A 67 11.32 -11.12 -10.44
N TYR A 68 10.40 -10.22 -10.80
CA TYR A 68 9.84 -9.24 -9.87
C TYR A 68 9.04 -9.93 -8.76
N ASP A 69 8.24 -10.94 -9.12
CA ASP A 69 7.50 -11.74 -8.15
C ASP A 69 8.41 -12.74 -7.41
N ALA A 70 9.46 -13.24 -8.06
CA ALA A 70 10.45 -14.10 -7.42
C ALA A 70 11.22 -13.36 -6.31
N LEU A 71 11.59 -12.09 -6.53
CA LEU A 71 12.28 -11.24 -5.56
C LEU A 71 11.53 -11.11 -4.24
N LYS A 72 10.19 -11.05 -4.29
CA LYS A 72 9.32 -11.02 -3.10
C LYS A 72 9.50 -12.26 -2.22
N CYS A 73 9.84 -13.42 -2.80
CA CYS A 73 10.01 -14.67 -2.07
C CYS A 73 11.30 -14.74 -1.24
N PHE A 74 12.28 -13.88 -1.52
CA PHE A 74 13.61 -13.90 -0.91
C PHE A 74 13.86 -12.70 0.02
N LYS A 75 12.83 -11.91 0.32
CA LYS A 75 12.96 -10.64 1.04
C LYS A 75 13.52 -10.83 2.45
N PRO A 76 14.56 -10.06 2.85
CA PRO A 76 15.06 -10.07 4.22
C PRO A 76 14.05 -9.43 5.18
N LYS A 77 14.06 -9.84 6.47
CA LYS A 77 13.26 -9.17 7.52
C LYS A 77 13.61 -7.67 7.55
N GLN A 78 12.59 -6.80 7.49
CA GLN A 78 12.77 -5.34 7.41
C GLN A 78 13.71 -4.83 8.50
N LYS A 79 14.74 -4.10 8.08
CA LYS A 79 15.58 -3.20 8.87
C LYS A 79 15.79 -1.95 8.02
N GLU A 80 15.96 -0.80 8.67
CA GLU A 80 16.41 0.43 8.00
C GLU A 80 17.63 0.14 7.12
N THR A 81 17.60 0.65 5.89
CA THR A 81 18.64 0.38 4.90
C THR A 81 19.45 1.64 4.62
N ILE A 82 20.68 1.45 4.13
CA ILE A 82 21.55 2.56 3.72
C ILE A 82 20.91 3.46 2.66
N ILE A 83 20.00 2.92 1.83
CA ILE A 83 19.24 3.70 0.85
C ILE A 83 18.22 4.56 1.58
N ASP A 84 17.49 4.00 2.55
CA ASP A 84 16.50 4.75 3.33
C ASP A 84 17.15 5.88 4.13
N GLY A 85 18.30 5.61 4.76
CA GLY A 85 19.09 6.62 5.47
C GLY A 85 19.54 7.76 4.55
N PHE A 86 20.10 7.43 3.38
CA PHE A 86 20.51 8.42 2.37
C PHE A 86 19.34 9.28 1.88
N LEU A 87 18.21 8.66 1.52
CA LEU A 87 17.05 9.39 1.03
C LEU A 87 16.44 10.27 2.12
N THR A 88 16.45 9.83 3.38
CA THR A 88 16.01 10.65 4.51
C THR A 88 16.92 11.85 4.70
N GLU A 89 18.25 11.69 4.57
CA GLU A 89 19.18 12.82 4.64
C GLU A 89 18.98 13.78 3.45
N ALA A 90 18.87 13.26 2.23
CA ALA A 90 18.74 14.06 1.02
C ALA A 90 17.43 14.87 0.97
N PHE A 91 16.31 14.28 1.41
CA PHE A 91 14.97 14.86 1.23
C PHE A 91 14.29 15.33 2.53
N CYS A 92 14.71 14.84 3.70
CA CYS A 92 14.04 15.11 4.98
C CYS A 92 14.95 15.85 5.99
N SER A 93 16.17 16.23 5.62
CA SER A 93 17.02 17.06 6.49
C SER A 93 16.40 18.44 6.74
N PHE A 94 16.77 19.08 7.85
CA PHE A 94 16.34 20.45 8.18
C PHE A 94 16.76 21.43 7.06
N GLN A 95 17.96 21.29 6.52
CA GLN A 95 18.47 22.10 5.42
C GLN A 95 17.71 21.88 4.11
N SER A 96 17.33 20.64 3.78
CA SER A 96 16.47 20.35 2.62
C SER A 96 15.08 20.97 2.78
N ARG A 97 14.52 20.94 4.01
CA ARG A 97 13.24 21.60 4.35
C ARG A 97 13.31 23.12 4.21
N ILE A 98 14.41 23.75 4.61
CA ILE A 98 14.67 25.18 4.41
C ILE A 98 14.85 25.53 2.91
N ALA A 99 15.49 24.69 2.12
CA ALA A 99 15.63 24.91 0.67
C ALA A 99 14.28 24.81 -0.06
N SER A 100 13.38 23.90 0.36
CA SER A 100 12.00 23.82 -0.15
C SER A 100 11.11 24.98 0.29
N LEU A 101 11.42 25.66 1.40
CA LEU A 101 10.68 26.84 1.87
C LEU A 101 10.84 28.06 0.95
N ALA A 102 11.81 28.08 0.03
CA ALA A 102 11.94 29.12 -0.98
C ALA A 102 10.89 29.02 -2.11
N ASN A 103 10.21 27.88 -2.24
CA ASN A 103 9.12 27.64 -3.19
C ASN A 103 7.78 27.43 -2.44
N LEU A 104 7.40 28.42 -1.62
CA LEU A 104 6.11 28.49 -0.94
C LEU A 104 4.95 28.48 -1.95
N ASP A 105 4.31 27.32 -2.14
CA ASP A 105 2.84 27.22 -2.07
C ASP A 105 2.24 25.80 -2.10
N GLN A 106 3.02 24.72 -2.15
CA GLN A 106 2.43 23.37 -2.12
C GLN A 106 3.06 22.49 -1.04
N LYS A 107 2.31 22.28 0.05
CA LYS A 107 2.43 21.09 0.90
C LYS A 107 2.28 19.87 -0.04
N ILE A 108 3.39 19.22 -0.40
CA ILE A 108 3.37 17.97 -1.19
C ILE A 108 2.76 16.89 -0.30
N ASN A 109 1.44 16.74 -0.42
CA ASN A 109 0.69 15.67 0.22
C ASN A 109 1.12 14.35 -0.44
N THR A 110 1.69 13.41 0.32
CA THR A 110 2.27 12.15 -0.19
C THR A 110 1.23 11.14 -0.69
N ALA A 111 0.00 11.57 -0.99
CA ALA A 111 -1.13 10.68 -1.29
C ALA A 111 -1.76 10.91 -2.68
N ASP A 112 -1.52 12.04 -3.34
CA ASP A 112 -2.19 12.36 -4.62
C ASP A 112 -1.18 12.53 -5.77
N TYR A 113 -0.51 11.45 -6.17
CA TYR A 113 0.32 11.45 -7.38
C TYR A 113 0.07 10.19 -8.21
N LYS A 114 0.28 10.32 -9.53
CA LYS A 114 0.10 9.25 -10.50
C LYS A 114 1.40 9.04 -11.27
N SER A 115 1.87 7.79 -11.31
CA SER A 115 2.91 7.41 -12.26
C SER A 115 2.30 7.26 -13.65
N LEU A 116 2.89 7.94 -14.62
CA LEU A 116 2.50 7.94 -16.02
C LEU A 116 3.69 7.53 -16.90
N PRO A 117 3.44 6.99 -18.10
CA PRO A 117 4.47 6.85 -19.13
C PRO A 117 5.23 8.17 -19.31
N LEU A 118 6.53 8.09 -19.60
CA LEU A 118 7.36 9.30 -19.79
C LEU A 118 6.75 10.25 -20.82
N MET A 119 6.26 9.69 -21.92
CA MET A 119 5.57 10.39 -23.01
C MET A 119 4.37 9.54 -23.47
N VAL A 120 3.21 10.17 -23.65
CA VAL A 120 2.00 9.51 -24.18
C VAL A 120 1.84 9.73 -25.69
N ASP A 121 2.21 10.92 -26.17
CA ASP A 121 2.22 11.28 -27.59
C ASP A 121 3.36 12.27 -27.91
N VAL A 122 3.51 12.62 -29.19
CA VAL A 122 4.61 13.46 -29.69
C VAL A 122 4.60 14.89 -29.12
N ASN A 123 3.44 15.36 -28.65
CA ASN A 123 3.28 16.69 -28.06
C ASN A 123 3.49 16.71 -26.54
N ASP A 124 3.72 15.55 -25.91
CA ASP A 124 3.99 15.42 -24.48
C ASP A 124 5.43 15.85 -24.13
N THR A 125 5.75 17.13 -24.35
CA THR A 125 7.10 17.69 -24.20
C THR A 125 7.38 18.23 -22.80
N ALA A 126 6.38 18.26 -21.91
CA ALA A 126 6.50 18.88 -20.59
C ALA A 126 7.66 18.32 -19.75
N VAL A 127 7.94 17.01 -19.88
CA VAL A 127 9.08 16.38 -19.20
C VAL A 127 10.43 16.83 -19.78
N ILE A 128 10.50 17.05 -21.10
CA ILE A 128 11.70 17.54 -21.79
C ILE A 128 12.00 18.97 -21.35
N ASP A 129 10.97 19.82 -21.29
CA ASP A 129 11.13 21.22 -20.85
C ASP A 129 11.57 21.29 -19.39
N ARG A 130 11.03 20.42 -18.53
CA ARG A 130 11.48 20.29 -17.13
C ARG A 130 12.93 19.79 -17.04
N MET A 131 13.33 18.81 -17.84
CA MET A 131 14.72 18.34 -17.88
C MET A 131 15.67 19.44 -18.38
N ARG A 132 15.26 20.23 -19.39
CA ARG A 132 16.02 21.39 -19.89
C ARG A 132 16.18 22.46 -18.82
N LEU A 133 15.13 22.74 -18.05
CA LEU A 133 15.22 23.66 -16.92
C LEU A 133 16.19 23.14 -15.84
N LEU A 134 16.09 21.86 -15.46
CA LEU A 134 16.97 21.24 -14.47
C LEU A 134 18.43 21.14 -14.94
N SER A 135 18.69 21.06 -16.24
CA SER A 135 20.06 21.02 -16.77
C SER A 135 20.80 22.34 -16.52
N VAL A 136 20.10 23.48 -16.56
CA VAL A 136 20.64 24.80 -16.21
C VAL A 136 21.11 24.84 -14.75
N PHE A 137 20.28 24.36 -13.81
CA PHE A 137 20.62 24.34 -12.39
C PHE A 137 21.68 23.29 -12.03
N THR A 138 21.69 22.15 -12.74
CA THR A 138 22.62 21.05 -12.46
C THR A 138 23.89 21.07 -13.30
N LYS A 139 24.08 22.11 -14.13
CA LYS A 139 25.20 22.26 -15.08
C LYS A 139 25.40 21.01 -15.95
N MET A 140 24.30 20.35 -16.34
CA MET A 140 24.35 19.12 -17.13
C MET A 140 24.31 19.46 -18.61
N ASP A 141 25.16 18.79 -19.39
CA ASP A 141 25.12 18.88 -20.85
C ASP A 141 23.84 18.21 -21.37
N PHE A 142 22.84 19.02 -21.68
CA PHE A 142 21.56 18.59 -22.25
C PHE A 142 21.63 18.30 -23.76
N SER A 143 22.71 18.74 -24.43
CA SER A 143 22.86 18.59 -25.89
C SER A 143 22.73 17.16 -26.44
N PRO A 144 23.09 16.08 -25.71
CA PRO A 144 22.87 14.73 -26.20
C PRO A 144 21.39 14.41 -26.41
N LEU A 145 20.49 14.92 -25.56
CA LEU A 145 19.05 14.72 -25.70
C LEU A 145 18.47 15.52 -26.86
N GLU A 146 19.02 16.71 -27.15
CA GLU A 146 18.63 17.52 -28.31
C GLU A 146 19.05 16.90 -29.65
N SER A 147 20.00 15.96 -29.62
CA SER A 147 20.52 15.29 -30.80
C SER A 147 19.66 14.10 -31.29
N ILE A 148 18.59 13.77 -30.56
CA ILE A 148 17.69 12.64 -30.85
C ILE A 148 16.22 13.09 -30.81
N ASP A 149 15.37 12.32 -31.48
CA ASP A 149 13.91 12.41 -31.28
C ASP A 149 13.54 11.49 -30.12
N LEU A 150 13.36 12.07 -28.92
CA LEU A 150 13.08 11.30 -27.71
C LEU A 150 11.76 10.52 -27.81
N PHE A 151 10.73 11.09 -28.44
CA PHE A 151 9.44 10.42 -28.60
C PHE A 151 9.60 9.17 -29.47
N LEU A 152 10.27 9.30 -30.61
CA LEU A 152 10.57 8.16 -31.48
C LEU A 152 11.39 7.10 -30.74
N TYR A 153 12.42 7.51 -30.00
CA TYR A 153 13.27 6.58 -29.27
C TYR A 153 12.50 5.87 -28.15
N TYR A 154 11.60 6.56 -27.47
CA TYR A 154 10.72 5.96 -26.46
C TYR A 154 9.72 4.98 -27.10
N PHE A 155 9.10 5.35 -28.21
CA PHE A 155 8.17 4.50 -28.97
C PHE A 155 8.84 3.24 -29.53
N GLU A 156 10.06 3.36 -30.06
CA GLU A 156 10.89 2.24 -30.55
C GLU A 156 11.50 1.39 -29.41
N LYS A 157 11.18 1.71 -28.15
CA LYS A 157 11.74 1.11 -26.93
C LYS A 157 13.27 1.19 -26.86
N ARG A 158 13.87 2.22 -27.45
CA ARG A 158 15.30 2.56 -27.30
C ARG A 158 15.56 3.39 -26.04
N ALA A 159 14.52 4.07 -25.56
CA ALA A 159 14.45 4.73 -24.28
C ALA A 159 13.37 4.08 -23.39
N TYR A 160 13.53 4.24 -22.08
CA TYR A 160 12.56 3.86 -21.06
C TYR A 160 12.49 4.91 -19.97
N GLY A 161 11.33 5.11 -19.37
CA GLY A 161 11.14 6.05 -18.28
C GLY A 161 9.68 6.21 -17.90
N GLN A 162 9.47 6.92 -16.81
CA GLN A 162 8.17 7.37 -16.32
C GLN A 162 8.29 8.81 -15.82
N LYS A 163 7.14 9.48 -15.76
CA LYS A 163 6.98 10.74 -15.02
C LYS A 163 5.95 10.52 -13.91
N ILE A 164 6.13 11.19 -12.79
CA ILE A 164 5.14 11.21 -11.71
C ILE A 164 4.55 12.61 -11.72
N VAL A 165 3.22 12.67 -11.81
CA VAL A 165 2.46 13.92 -11.75
C VAL A 165 1.68 13.99 -10.45
N ASP A 166 1.57 15.18 -9.88
CA ASP A 166 0.71 15.42 -8.73
C ASP A 166 -0.77 15.60 -9.14
N LYS A 167 -1.64 15.89 -8.18
CA LYS A 167 -3.07 16.18 -8.39
C LYS A 167 -3.36 17.40 -9.28
N HIS A 168 -2.40 18.32 -9.41
CA HIS A 168 -2.50 19.50 -10.25
C HIS A 168 -2.05 19.23 -11.68
N GLY A 169 -1.47 18.04 -11.93
CA GLY A 169 -0.90 17.66 -13.21
C GLY A 169 0.57 18.09 -13.36
N ASP A 170 1.18 18.64 -12.31
CA ASP A 170 2.57 19.09 -12.32
C ASP A 170 3.50 17.88 -12.19
N ILE A 171 4.53 17.83 -13.04
CA ILE A 171 5.52 16.73 -13.02
C ILE A 171 6.41 16.90 -11.79
N VAL A 172 6.26 16.08 -10.76
CA VAL A 172 7.06 16.15 -9.51
C VAL A 172 8.27 15.22 -9.50
N SER A 173 8.40 14.35 -10.50
CA SER A 173 9.54 13.42 -10.65
C SER A 173 9.58 12.80 -12.05
N HIS A 174 10.78 12.36 -12.47
CA HIS A 174 10.98 11.56 -13.67
C HIS A 174 12.20 10.65 -13.57
N ASN A 175 12.18 9.57 -14.36
CA ASN A 175 13.38 8.84 -14.77
C ASN A 175 13.40 8.67 -16.29
N LEU A 176 14.59 8.64 -16.87
CA LEU A 176 14.82 8.42 -18.29
C LEU A 176 16.14 7.66 -18.44
N GLY A 177 16.07 6.52 -19.12
CA GLY A 177 17.23 5.75 -19.51
C GLY A 177 17.17 5.24 -20.94
N PHE A 178 18.32 4.75 -21.40
CA PHE A 178 18.53 4.25 -22.75
C PHE A 178 19.20 2.89 -22.71
N PHE A 179 18.94 2.07 -23.73
CA PHE A 179 19.54 0.75 -23.86
C PHE A 179 20.71 0.76 -24.84
N PHE A 180 21.82 0.15 -24.47
CA PHE A 180 22.98 -0.03 -25.34
C PHE A 180 23.32 -1.50 -25.41
N ASP A 181 23.88 -1.94 -26.54
CA ASP A 181 24.55 -3.23 -26.60
C ASP A 181 25.72 -3.24 -25.60
N ASP A 182 25.80 -4.26 -24.76
CA ASP A 182 26.71 -4.29 -23.59
C ASP A 182 28.19 -4.25 -24.00
N ASP A 183 28.55 -4.96 -25.08
CA ASP A 183 29.91 -4.96 -25.64
C ASP A 183 30.27 -3.58 -26.21
N GLN A 184 29.33 -2.95 -26.92
CA GLN A 184 29.51 -1.58 -27.41
C GLN A 184 29.59 -0.58 -26.27
N PHE A 185 28.80 -0.77 -25.21
CA PHE A 185 28.77 0.13 -24.06
C PHE A 185 30.14 0.19 -23.37
N ALA A 186 30.82 -0.95 -23.25
CA ALA A 186 32.17 -1.03 -22.70
C ALA A 186 33.17 -0.08 -23.41
N SER A 187 33.00 0.15 -24.71
CA SER A 187 33.84 1.07 -25.49
C SER A 187 33.69 2.55 -25.07
N TYR A 188 32.58 2.93 -24.41
CA TYR A 188 32.37 4.29 -23.90
C TYR A 188 33.20 4.63 -22.66
N LYS A 189 33.89 3.65 -22.07
CA LYS A 189 34.84 3.92 -20.99
C LYS A 189 35.88 4.97 -21.39
N SER A 190 36.25 5.04 -22.67
CA SER A 190 37.17 6.03 -23.24
C SER A 190 36.51 7.09 -24.14
N LYS A 191 35.23 6.97 -24.51
CA LYS A 191 34.53 7.86 -25.47
C LYS A 191 33.33 8.60 -24.87
N LYS A 192 32.90 9.73 -25.46
CA LYS A 192 31.62 10.37 -25.07
C LYS A 192 30.47 9.43 -25.43
N ILE A 193 29.47 9.33 -24.55
CA ILE A 193 28.27 8.54 -24.82
C ILE A 193 27.46 9.23 -25.91
N ASP A 194 27.10 8.47 -26.94
CA ASP A 194 26.25 8.91 -28.03
C ASP A 194 24.89 8.20 -27.93
N LEU A 195 23.84 8.95 -27.58
CA LEU A 195 22.49 8.40 -27.45
C LEU A 195 21.95 7.83 -28.77
N LYS A 196 22.47 8.28 -29.92
CA LYS A 196 22.08 7.79 -31.25
C LYS A 196 22.42 6.32 -31.46
N LEU A 197 23.35 5.79 -30.67
CA LEU A 197 23.76 4.39 -30.69
C LEU A 197 22.97 3.53 -29.70
N SER A 198 21.95 4.09 -29.02
CA SER A 198 21.00 3.27 -28.27
C SER A 198 20.29 2.28 -29.19
N CYS A 199 19.89 1.13 -28.67
CA CYS A 199 19.23 0.06 -29.41
C CYS A 199 17.89 -0.29 -28.74
N SER A 200 17.01 -0.98 -29.46
CA SER A 200 15.70 -1.33 -28.91
C SER A 200 15.83 -2.40 -27.82
N LEU A 201 15.02 -2.27 -26.75
CA LEU A 201 14.85 -3.29 -25.70
C LEU A 201 14.47 -4.66 -26.28
N ASN A 202 13.73 -4.69 -27.40
CA ASN A 202 13.32 -5.93 -28.05
C ASN A 202 14.45 -6.60 -28.86
N SER A 203 15.69 -6.09 -28.80
CA SER A 203 16.81 -6.71 -29.51
C SER A 203 17.25 -8.01 -28.82
N ASN A 204 17.74 -8.95 -29.63
CA ASN A 204 18.29 -10.24 -29.13
C ASN A 204 19.71 -10.09 -28.53
N ARG A 205 20.14 -8.86 -28.24
CA ARG A 205 21.49 -8.54 -27.74
C ARG A 205 21.49 -8.51 -26.22
N ASN A 206 22.68 -8.66 -25.64
CA ASN A 206 22.88 -8.34 -24.23
C ASN A 206 22.91 -6.83 -24.07
N LEU A 207 22.11 -6.31 -23.13
CA LEU A 207 21.91 -4.88 -22.99
C LEU A 207 22.48 -4.33 -21.69
N ASN A 208 23.05 -3.14 -21.79
CA ASN A 208 23.23 -2.21 -20.68
C ASN A 208 22.06 -1.23 -20.65
N TYR A 209 21.37 -1.14 -19.52
CA TYR A 209 20.40 -0.07 -19.27
C TYR A 209 21.09 1.07 -18.53
N LEU A 210 21.22 2.24 -19.18
CA LEU A 210 21.75 3.45 -18.58
C LEU A 210 20.59 4.36 -18.17
N ASN A 211 20.32 4.49 -16.87
CA ASN A 211 19.49 5.56 -16.33
C ASN A 211 20.29 6.88 -16.42
N ALA A 212 20.00 7.66 -17.46
CA ALA A 212 20.73 8.85 -17.85
C ALA A 212 20.27 10.10 -17.12
N SER A 213 19.01 10.11 -16.68
CA SER A 213 18.42 11.24 -15.95
C SER A 213 17.36 10.74 -14.99
N SER A 214 17.54 11.03 -13.70
CA SER A 214 16.48 10.92 -12.71
C SER A 214 16.42 12.16 -11.83
N HIS A 215 15.20 12.59 -11.53
CA HIS A 215 14.91 13.68 -10.61
C HIS A 215 13.69 13.32 -9.79
N ALA A 216 13.68 13.74 -8.53
CA ALA A 216 12.57 13.55 -7.62
C ALA A 216 12.54 14.75 -6.66
N GLU A 217 11.35 15.26 -6.37
CA GLU A 217 11.16 16.29 -5.35
C GLU A 217 11.06 15.73 -3.93
N SER A 218 10.74 14.44 -3.78
CA SER A 218 10.57 13.78 -2.47
C SER A 218 11.26 12.43 -2.39
N LYS A 219 11.53 11.98 -1.16
CA LYS A 219 11.99 10.61 -0.86
C LYS A 219 11.07 9.57 -1.50
N HIS A 220 9.76 9.78 -1.46
CA HIS A 220 8.80 8.85 -2.03
C HIS A 220 8.95 8.74 -3.55
N HIS A 221 9.03 9.87 -4.24
CA HIS A 221 9.18 9.89 -5.70
C HIS A 221 10.50 9.24 -6.15
N ALA A 222 11.58 9.44 -5.37
CA ALA A 222 12.86 8.79 -5.62
C ALA A 222 12.76 7.26 -5.49
N ILE A 223 12.04 6.75 -4.47
CA ILE A 223 11.78 5.32 -4.30
C ILE A 223 10.99 4.76 -5.49
N GLU A 224 9.96 5.47 -5.96
CA GLU A 224 9.15 5.02 -7.10
C GLU A 224 9.96 4.93 -8.41
N ASN A 225 10.91 5.84 -8.65
CA ASN A 225 11.85 5.73 -9.78
C ASN A 225 12.74 4.50 -9.65
N ILE A 226 13.27 4.22 -8.46
CA ILE A 226 14.09 3.01 -8.22
C ILE A 226 13.25 1.74 -8.44
N ILE A 227 12.00 1.73 -7.97
CA ILE A 227 11.07 0.60 -8.18
C ILE A 227 10.77 0.40 -9.67
N SER A 228 10.59 1.48 -10.45
CA SER A 228 10.43 1.42 -11.90
C SER A 228 11.63 0.74 -12.57
N ASP A 229 12.85 1.12 -12.19
CA ASP A 229 14.07 0.48 -12.70
C ASP A 229 14.14 -1.01 -12.27
N ILE A 230 13.80 -1.35 -11.02
CA ILE A 230 13.72 -2.76 -10.57
C ILE A 230 12.71 -3.55 -11.41
N LYS A 231 11.52 -3.00 -11.69
CA LYS A 231 10.49 -3.64 -12.52
C LYS A 231 10.98 -3.86 -13.95
N LEU A 232 11.67 -2.89 -14.55
CA LEU A 232 12.27 -3.02 -15.88
C LEU A 232 13.31 -4.15 -15.90
N LEU A 233 14.27 -4.11 -14.99
CA LEU A 233 15.36 -5.08 -14.94
C LEU A 233 14.83 -6.50 -14.70
N SER A 234 13.84 -6.64 -13.83
CA SER A 234 13.26 -7.95 -13.47
C SER A 234 12.52 -8.63 -14.63
N LYS A 235 11.90 -7.84 -15.52
CA LYS A 235 11.08 -8.34 -16.64
C LYS A 235 11.87 -8.68 -17.89
N ASN A 236 13.11 -8.21 -18.00
CA ASN A 236 13.88 -8.30 -19.24
C ASN A 236 15.17 -9.07 -19.01
N SER A 237 15.21 -10.32 -19.47
CA SER A 237 16.34 -11.24 -19.29
C SER A 237 17.59 -10.84 -20.08
N ASN A 238 17.39 -10.13 -21.20
CA ASN A 238 18.44 -9.64 -22.10
C ASN A 238 19.22 -8.44 -21.54
N ILE A 239 18.66 -7.68 -20.58
CA ILE A 239 19.45 -6.69 -19.82
C ILE A 239 20.40 -7.44 -18.89
N LYS A 240 21.71 -7.17 -19.00
CA LYS A 240 22.76 -7.81 -18.19
C LYS A 240 23.35 -6.85 -17.18
N THR A 241 23.50 -5.59 -17.56
CA THR A 241 24.14 -4.57 -16.72
C THR A 241 23.22 -3.39 -16.50
N TYR A 242 23.27 -2.82 -15.30
CA TYR A 242 22.55 -1.61 -14.93
C TYR A 242 23.55 -0.50 -14.66
N SER A 243 23.40 0.62 -15.36
CA SER A 243 24.23 1.80 -15.21
C SER A 243 23.41 3.03 -14.82
N VAL A 244 24.00 3.88 -13.99
CA VAL A 244 23.36 5.11 -13.48
C VAL A 244 24.30 6.30 -13.60
N LEU A 245 23.79 7.42 -14.11
CA LEU A 245 24.50 8.69 -14.08
C LEU A 245 24.26 9.39 -12.73
N VAL A 246 25.34 9.67 -11.99
CA VAL A 246 25.29 10.23 -10.64
C VAL A 246 26.08 11.54 -10.55
N LYS A 247 25.47 12.54 -9.91
CA LYS A 247 26.03 13.89 -9.74
C LYS A 247 26.40 14.21 -8.29
N ASP A 248 25.77 13.55 -7.33
CA ASP A 248 25.98 13.76 -5.90
C ASP A 248 27.07 12.81 -5.35
N PRO A 249 28.16 13.34 -4.78
CA PRO A 249 29.18 12.53 -4.08
C PRO A 249 28.62 11.59 -3.02
N ASN A 250 27.56 11.96 -2.31
CA ASN A 250 26.93 11.10 -1.30
C ASN A 250 26.16 9.95 -1.95
N ALA A 251 25.42 10.21 -3.02
CA ALA A 251 24.83 9.15 -3.84
C ALA A 251 25.88 8.17 -4.39
N ILE A 252 27.08 8.65 -4.78
CA ILE A 252 28.18 7.78 -5.22
C ILE A 252 28.63 6.82 -4.11
N LYS A 253 28.76 7.30 -2.86
CA LYS A 253 29.13 6.45 -1.71
C LYS A 253 28.08 5.36 -1.48
N VAL A 254 26.80 5.71 -1.53
CA VAL A 254 25.68 4.79 -1.31
C VAL A 254 25.63 3.75 -2.42
N MET A 255 25.69 4.16 -3.69
CA MET A 255 25.71 3.25 -4.84
C MET A 255 26.89 2.28 -4.76
N LYS A 256 28.09 2.74 -4.39
CA LYS A 256 29.25 1.85 -4.17
C LYS A 256 29.00 0.82 -3.06
N SER A 257 28.35 1.20 -1.97
CA SER A 257 27.99 0.25 -0.90
C SER A 257 26.91 -0.76 -1.28
N ILE A 258 26.18 -0.51 -2.38
CA ILE A 258 25.23 -1.45 -2.99
C ILE A 258 25.94 -2.39 -3.99
N GLY A 259 27.21 -2.13 -4.32
CA GLY A 259 28.01 -2.95 -5.23
C GLY A 259 28.27 -2.30 -6.59
N PHE A 260 27.84 -1.04 -6.81
CA PHE A 260 28.17 -0.35 -8.04
C PHE A 260 29.66 0.00 -8.12
N GLU A 261 30.21 -0.14 -9.32
CA GLU A 261 31.57 0.28 -9.64
C GLU A 261 31.57 1.55 -10.49
N VAL A 262 32.65 2.34 -10.42
CA VAL A 262 32.80 3.49 -11.29
C VAL A 262 33.12 3.01 -12.70
N PHE A 263 32.18 3.19 -13.62
CA PHE A 263 32.39 2.92 -15.03
C PHE A 263 33.25 4.02 -15.66
N LYS A 264 32.85 5.29 -15.49
CA LYS A 264 33.51 6.44 -16.10
C LYS A 264 33.20 7.75 -15.37
N PHE A 265 34.16 8.69 -15.36
CA PHE A 265 33.91 10.09 -15.02
C PHE A 265 33.62 10.92 -16.28
N SER A 266 32.86 12.00 -16.12
CA SER A 266 32.78 13.08 -17.12
C SER A 266 34.16 13.63 -17.48
N GLU A 267 34.23 14.47 -18.51
CA GLU A 267 35.45 15.22 -18.78
C GLU A 267 35.79 16.13 -17.59
N PRO A 268 37.07 16.32 -17.25
CA PRO A 268 37.46 17.21 -16.17
C PRO A 268 36.98 18.63 -16.44
N SER A 269 36.31 19.22 -15.46
CA SER A 269 35.89 20.62 -15.53
C SER A 269 36.98 21.52 -14.96
N SER A 270 37.13 22.69 -15.59
CA SER A 270 37.95 23.79 -15.07
C SER A 270 37.32 24.46 -13.85
N GLU A 271 36.00 24.32 -13.66
CA GLU A 271 35.28 24.84 -12.51
C GLU A 271 35.26 23.85 -11.34
N LYS A 272 35.23 24.37 -10.11
CA LYS A 272 35.03 23.54 -8.91
C LYS A 272 33.64 22.89 -8.98
N ASN A 273 33.63 21.56 -9.06
CA ASN A 273 32.44 20.72 -9.01
C ASN A 273 32.44 19.83 -7.77
N ASN A 274 31.28 19.30 -7.42
CA ASN A 274 31.08 18.53 -6.19
C ASN A 274 31.86 17.19 -6.19
N ILE A 275 32.10 16.60 -7.37
CA ILE A 275 32.86 15.34 -7.48
C ILE A 275 34.32 15.66 -7.76
N THR A 276 35.21 15.30 -6.84
CA THR A 276 36.66 15.43 -7.00
C THR A 276 37.33 14.07 -6.91
N PHE A 277 38.17 13.74 -7.90
CA PHE A 277 38.95 12.50 -7.92
C PHE A 277 40.35 12.78 -8.50
N LYS A 278 41.40 12.33 -7.81
CA LYS A 278 42.82 12.55 -8.21
C LYS A 278 43.11 14.02 -8.59
N ASN A 279 42.70 14.97 -7.73
CA ASN A 279 42.87 16.42 -7.91
C ASN A 279 42.22 17.03 -9.17
N LYS A 280 41.26 16.32 -9.79
CA LYS A 280 40.42 16.83 -10.88
C LYS A 280 38.97 16.88 -10.44
N SER A 281 38.24 17.91 -10.89
CA SER A 281 36.81 18.08 -10.64
C SER A 281 35.99 17.59 -11.82
N TYR A 282 34.85 16.96 -11.52
CA TYR A 282 33.98 16.29 -12.50
C TYR A 282 32.52 16.68 -12.25
N CYS A 283 31.73 16.84 -13.31
CA CYS A 283 30.31 17.21 -13.20
C CYS A 283 29.43 16.02 -12.81
N HIS A 284 29.76 14.84 -13.31
CA HIS A 284 29.07 13.57 -13.01
C HIS A 284 30.02 12.37 -13.18
N CYS A 285 29.60 11.22 -12.68
CA CYS A 285 30.15 9.92 -13.05
C CYS A 285 29.05 8.93 -13.42
N ILE A 286 29.41 7.90 -14.18
CA ILE A 286 28.54 6.77 -14.46
C ILE A 286 29.03 5.60 -13.62
N LEU A 287 28.10 5.01 -12.89
CA LEU A 287 28.32 3.81 -12.10
C LEU A 287 27.62 2.64 -12.77
N THR A 288 28.19 1.43 -12.67
CA THR A 288 27.61 0.21 -13.26
C THR A 288 27.61 -0.95 -12.27
N ILE A 289 26.67 -1.87 -12.42
CA ILE A 289 26.55 -3.09 -11.64
C ILE A 289 25.96 -4.21 -12.51
N ASP A 290 26.26 -5.48 -12.21
CA ASP A 290 25.53 -6.61 -12.78
C ASP A 290 24.06 -6.58 -12.32
N LYS A 291 23.15 -6.94 -13.22
CA LYS A 291 21.71 -6.89 -12.95
C LYS A 291 21.32 -7.79 -11.77
N ILE A 292 21.83 -9.01 -11.71
CA ILE A 292 21.46 -9.97 -10.66
C ILE A 292 22.09 -9.53 -9.33
N ASP A 293 23.31 -9.00 -9.33
CA ASP A 293 23.91 -8.40 -8.13
C ASP A 293 23.07 -7.24 -7.58
N PHE A 294 22.59 -6.35 -8.46
CA PHE A 294 21.69 -5.26 -8.07
C PHE A 294 20.38 -5.78 -7.48
N LEU A 295 19.69 -6.68 -8.18
CA LEU A 295 18.39 -7.21 -7.76
C LEU A 295 18.48 -8.05 -6.47
N THR A 296 19.60 -8.73 -6.24
CA THR A 296 19.82 -9.56 -5.03
C THR A 296 20.37 -8.77 -3.85
N ASN A 297 20.74 -7.50 -4.05
CA ASN A 297 21.25 -6.67 -2.97
C ASN A 297 20.17 -6.46 -1.90
N ARG A 298 20.50 -6.75 -0.65
CA ARG A 298 19.57 -6.65 0.49
C ARG A 298 18.92 -5.27 0.65
N HIS A 299 19.63 -4.20 0.29
CA HIS A 299 19.15 -2.84 0.41
C HIS A 299 18.16 -2.51 -0.71
N VAL A 300 18.42 -3.00 -1.93
CA VAL A 300 17.50 -2.88 -3.07
C VAL A 300 16.24 -3.71 -2.81
N MET A 301 16.40 -4.97 -2.38
CA MET A 301 15.27 -5.85 -2.04
C MET A 301 14.37 -5.30 -0.92
N SER A 302 14.90 -4.47 -0.02
CA SER A 302 14.08 -3.82 1.01
C SER A 302 13.12 -2.75 0.46
N LEU A 303 13.48 -2.12 -0.68
CA LEU A 303 12.69 -1.07 -1.32
C LEU A 303 11.51 -1.64 -2.11
N ILE A 304 11.59 -2.92 -2.46
CA ILE A 304 10.43 -3.68 -2.93
C ILE A 304 9.50 -3.71 -1.72
N LYS A 305 8.65 -2.68 -1.63
CA LYS A 305 7.54 -2.63 -0.69
C LYS A 305 6.86 -3.97 -0.81
N ASP A 306 6.35 -4.48 0.31
CA ASP A 306 5.22 -5.35 0.14
C ASP A 306 4.15 -4.40 -0.46
N GLU A 307 4.10 -4.25 -1.79
CA GLU A 307 2.80 -4.28 -2.46
C GLU A 307 2.21 -5.56 -1.88
N TYR A 308 1.47 -5.41 -0.79
CA TYR A 308 1.37 -6.40 0.28
C TYR A 308 1.54 -7.83 -0.26
N SER A 309 2.46 -8.64 0.32
CA SER A 309 2.33 -10.11 0.20
C SER A 309 1.02 -10.64 0.85
N THR A 310 0.11 -9.73 1.17
CA THR A 310 -1.25 -9.89 1.62
C THR A 310 -2.21 -8.96 0.84
N MET A 311 -2.02 -8.69 -0.45
CA MET A 311 -3.19 -8.56 -1.35
C MET A 311 -3.35 -9.91 -2.02
N ARG A 312 -3.87 -10.87 -1.25
CA ARG A 312 -4.13 -12.20 -1.79
C ARG A 312 -5.49 -12.11 -2.45
N ALA A 313 -5.50 -12.08 -3.78
CA ALA A 313 -6.74 -12.20 -4.53
C ALA A 313 -7.52 -13.41 -4.02
N PHE A 314 -8.85 -13.29 -3.94
CA PHE A 314 -9.77 -14.33 -3.48
C PHE A 314 -9.37 -15.78 -3.87
N PRO A 315 -8.95 -16.08 -5.13
CA PRO A 315 -8.52 -17.42 -5.53
C PRO A 315 -7.38 -18.02 -4.69
N LEU A 316 -6.40 -17.21 -4.29
CA LEU A 316 -5.25 -17.64 -3.51
C LEU A 316 -5.67 -17.95 -2.07
N LEU A 317 -6.42 -17.04 -1.43
CA LEU A 317 -6.91 -17.22 -0.07
C LEU A 317 -7.82 -18.44 0.05
N LEU A 318 -8.71 -18.62 -0.92
CA LEU A 318 -9.60 -19.78 -0.98
C LEU A 318 -8.81 -21.10 -1.04
N ARG A 319 -7.79 -21.14 -1.92
CA ARG A 319 -6.92 -22.31 -2.09
C ARG A 319 -6.10 -22.60 -0.83
N GLU A 320 -5.60 -21.58 -0.16
CA GLU A 320 -4.84 -21.72 1.08
C GLU A 320 -5.72 -22.20 2.24
N ALA A 321 -6.91 -21.62 2.40
CA ALA A 321 -7.89 -22.07 3.39
C ALA A 321 -8.24 -23.54 3.19
N ARG A 322 -8.53 -23.97 1.96
CA ARG A 322 -8.76 -25.38 1.63
C ARG A 322 -7.57 -26.26 2.01
N LYS A 323 -6.35 -25.87 1.64
CA LYS A 323 -5.13 -26.64 1.95
C LYS A 323 -4.88 -26.72 3.45
N LYS A 324 -5.17 -25.65 4.21
CA LYS A 324 -5.08 -25.62 5.68
C LYS A 324 -6.05 -26.61 6.33
N LEU A 325 -7.26 -26.71 5.78
CA LEU A 325 -8.27 -27.71 6.16
C LEU A 325 -7.94 -29.13 5.67
N LYS A 326 -6.90 -29.29 4.82
CA LYS A 326 -6.48 -30.55 4.20
C LYS A 326 -7.57 -31.23 3.36
N LEU A 327 -8.42 -30.44 2.71
CA LEU A 327 -9.54 -30.94 1.89
C LEU A 327 -9.20 -31.00 0.40
N THR A 328 -9.75 -32.01 -0.29
CA THR A 328 -9.78 -32.03 -1.76
C THR A 328 -10.76 -30.96 -2.27
N GLN A 329 -10.72 -30.60 -3.55
CA GLN A 329 -11.70 -29.64 -4.10
C GLN A 329 -13.15 -30.14 -3.97
N LYS A 330 -13.36 -31.47 -4.08
CA LYS A 330 -14.68 -32.08 -3.92
C LYS A 330 -15.17 -31.98 -2.49
N ASP A 331 -14.34 -32.35 -1.52
CA ASP A 331 -14.70 -32.30 -0.10
C ASP A 331 -14.85 -30.85 0.38
N PHE A 332 -14.06 -29.94 -0.19
CA PHE A 332 -14.15 -28.52 0.11
C PHE A 332 -15.42 -27.87 -0.42
N ALA A 333 -15.91 -28.29 -1.59
CA ALA A 333 -17.21 -27.85 -2.10
C ALA A 333 -18.35 -28.28 -1.16
N ALA A 334 -18.33 -29.54 -0.70
CA ALA A 334 -19.28 -30.02 0.30
C ALA A 334 -19.16 -29.26 1.63
N TYR A 335 -17.94 -29.00 2.09
CA TYR A 335 -17.68 -28.20 3.29
C TYR A 335 -18.25 -26.79 3.18
N ILE A 336 -18.03 -26.09 2.05
CA ILE A 336 -18.57 -24.74 1.79
C ILE A 336 -20.10 -24.74 1.84
N ASN A 337 -20.77 -25.75 1.27
CA ASN A 337 -22.23 -25.85 1.31
C ASN A 337 -22.78 -25.94 2.75
N HIS A 338 -21.97 -26.39 3.73
CA HIS A 338 -22.37 -26.47 5.13
C HIS A 338 -22.03 -25.21 5.95
N LEU A 339 -21.30 -24.24 5.39
CA LEU A 339 -20.90 -23.02 6.11
C LEU A 339 -22.04 -22.01 6.24
N ASP A 340 -22.88 -21.89 5.21
CA ASP A 340 -24.00 -20.96 5.16
C ASP A 340 -25.03 -21.42 4.11
N ASN A 341 -26.31 -21.20 4.39
CA ASN A 341 -27.40 -21.59 3.50
C ASN A 341 -27.32 -20.95 2.10
N GLU A 342 -26.69 -19.78 1.96
CA GLU A 342 -26.48 -19.11 0.67
C GLU A 342 -25.45 -19.80 -0.23
N PHE A 343 -24.69 -20.75 0.31
CA PHE A 343 -23.71 -21.50 -0.46
C PHE A 343 -24.27 -22.80 -1.04
N ASN A 344 -25.51 -23.19 -0.71
CA ASN A 344 -26.17 -24.41 -1.17
C ASN A 344 -26.24 -24.49 -2.71
N SER A 345 -25.19 -25.03 -3.34
CA SER A 345 -25.02 -25.29 -4.79
C SER A 345 -23.55 -25.19 -5.22
N VAL A 346 -22.61 -24.87 -4.33
CA VAL A 346 -21.19 -24.86 -4.68
C VAL A 346 -20.74 -26.28 -4.98
N ASP A 347 -20.40 -26.52 -6.24
CA ASP A 347 -19.86 -27.80 -6.72
C ASP A 347 -18.34 -27.74 -6.92
N VAL A 348 -17.74 -28.91 -7.18
CA VAL A 348 -16.29 -29.04 -7.39
C VAL A 348 -15.80 -28.22 -8.59
N VAL A 349 -16.63 -28.04 -9.62
CA VAL A 349 -16.30 -27.29 -10.83
C VAL A 349 -16.22 -25.79 -10.51
N THR A 350 -17.15 -25.30 -9.69
CA THR A 350 -17.22 -23.92 -9.20
C THR A 350 -15.99 -23.60 -8.35
N VAL A 351 -15.66 -24.46 -7.38
CA VAL A 351 -14.42 -24.33 -6.58
C VAL A 351 -13.19 -24.31 -7.48
N ASN A 352 -13.11 -25.21 -8.47
CA ASN A 352 -11.98 -25.24 -9.41
C ASN A 352 -11.87 -23.95 -10.22
N ARG A 353 -13.00 -23.42 -10.73
CA ARG A 353 -13.04 -22.16 -11.47
C ARG A 353 -12.63 -20.97 -10.61
N TRP A 354 -13.08 -20.92 -9.36
CA TRP A 354 -12.69 -19.89 -8.40
C TRP A 354 -11.20 -19.95 -8.06
N GLU A 355 -10.66 -21.12 -7.71
CA GLU A 355 -9.24 -21.27 -7.37
C GLU A 355 -8.30 -20.98 -8.54
N ASN A 356 -8.76 -21.13 -9.79
CA ASN A 356 -7.98 -20.90 -11.00
C ASN A 356 -8.32 -19.57 -11.70
N SER A 357 -9.03 -18.67 -11.03
CA SER A 357 -9.42 -17.35 -11.56
C SER A 357 -10.17 -17.40 -12.90
N LYS A 358 -10.94 -18.46 -13.15
CA LYS A 358 -11.74 -18.63 -14.38
C LYS A 358 -13.11 -17.95 -14.29
N VAL A 359 -13.66 -17.85 -13.08
CA VAL A 359 -14.92 -17.16 -12.78
C VAL A 359 -14.74 -16.46 -11.42
N LYS A 360 -15.28 -15.25 -11.28
CA LYS A 360 -15.24 -14.46 -10.03
C LYS A 360 -16.64 -14.47 -9.40
N PRO A 361 -16.81 -14.86 -8.11
CA PRO A 361 -18.06 -14.62 -7.40
C PRO A 361 -18.24 -13.12 -7.10
N SER A 362 -19.44 -12.68 -6.72
CA SER A 362 -19.67 -11.30 -6.28
C SER A 362 -18.80 -10.95 -5.08
N SER A 363 -18.46 -9.67 -4.91
CA SER A 363 -17.69 -9.14 -3.78
C SER A 363 -18.25 -9.60 -2.43
N TYR A 364 -19.57 -9.54 -2.27
CA TYR A 364 -20.29 -10.05 -1.12
C TYR A 364 -20.03 -11.55 -0.90
N LYS A 365 -20.30 -12.39 -1.90
CA LYS A 365 -20.16 -13.85 -1.79
C LYS A 365 -18.71 -14.27 -1.52
N ALA A 366 -17.76 -13.60 -2.16
CA ALA A 366 -16.33 -13.82 -1.95
C ALA A 366 -15.91 -13.51 -0.50
N LEU A 367 -16.27 -12.34 0.03
CA LEU A 367 -15.96 -11.94 1.40
C LEU A 367 -16.65 -12.83 2.43
N LYS A 368 -17.92 -13.20 2.18
CA LYS A 368 -18.68 -14.10 3.07
C LYS A 368 -18.00 -15.46 3.20
N ILE A 369 -17.59 -16.08 2.08
CA ILE A 369 -16.87 -17.36 2.10
C ILE A 369 -15.57 -17.23 2.89
N LEU A 370 -14.78 -16.18 2.66
CA LEU A 370 -13.51 -15.97 3.36
C LEU A 370 -13.72 -15.73 4.87
N ASP A 371 -14.78 -15.03 5.25
CA ASP A 371 -15.13 -14.77 6.65
C ASP A 371 -15.48 -16.07 7.40
N CYS A 372 -16.32 -16.91 6.78
CA CYS A 372 -16.67 -18.24 7.31
C CYS A 372 -15.44 -19.15 7.47
N LEU A 373 -14.41 -18.94 6.64
CA LEU A 373 -13.14 -19.66 6.71
C LEU A 373 -12.13 -19.06 7.71
N GLY A 374 -12.51 -17.97 8.41
CA GLY A 374 -11.68 -17.29 9.40
C GLY A 374 -10.47 -16.58 8.80
N VAL A 375 -10.59 -16.10 7.56
CA VAL A 375 -9.53 -15.36 6.85
C VAL A 375 -9.62 -13.88 7.17
N ASP A 376 -8.48 -13.20 7.34
CA ASP A 376 -8.42 -11.73 7.45
C ASP A 376 -8.90 -11.09 6.12
N LEU A 377 -10.05 -10.43 6.16
CA LEU A 377 -10.66 -9.82 4.99
C LEU A 377 -9.96 -8.51 4.60
N TYR A 378 -9.24 -7.86 5.52
CA TYR A 378 -8.68 -6.53 5.30
C TYR A 378 -7.65 -6.54 4.16
N SER A 379 -6.87 -7.62 4.08
CA SER A 379 -5.96 -7.91 2.96
C SER A 379 -6.66 -8.06 1.60
N THR A 380 -7.89 -8.57 1.61
CA THR A 380 -8.66 -8.84 0.40
C THR A 380 -9.37 -7.60 -0.09
N LEU A 381 -9.89 -6.77 0.82
CA LEU A 381 -10.65 -5.56 0.48
C LEU A 381 -9.83 -4.59 -0.37
N LYS A 382 -8.53 -4.45 -0.08
CA LYS A 382 -7.64 -3.60 -0.87
C LYS A 382 -7.33 -4.13 -2.28
N SER A 383 -7.66 -5.39 -2.55
CA SER A 383 -7.41 -6.04 -3.85
C SER A 383 -8.61 -5.95 -4.80
N TYR A 384 -9.73 -5.37 -4.37
CA TYR A 384 -10.89 -5.20 -5.24
C TYR A 384 -10.69 -3.96 -6.11
N ASP A 385 -10.75 -4.15 -7.43
CA ASP A 385 -10.71 -3.08 -8.41
C ASP A 385 -11.85 -2.09 -8.16
N LEU A 386 -11.54 -0.80 -8.26
CA LEU A 386 -12.55 0.25 -8.32
C LEU A 386 -13.21 0.15 -9.69
N GLU A 387 -14.34 -0.55 -9.77
CA GLU A 387 -15.04 -0.76 -11.05
C GLU A 387 -15.63 0.55 -11.62
N ASP A 388 -15.66 1.66 -10.86
CA ASP A 388 -16.09 2.99 -11.33
C ASP A 388 -15.32 4.15 -10.65
N GLU A 389 -14.78 5.09 -11.42
CA GLU A 389 -14.21 6.38 -10.95
C GLU A 389 -15.25 7.28 -10.23
N GLN A 390 -16.54 6.94 -10.31
CA GLN A 390 -17.66 7.71 -9.76
C GLN A 390 -18.10 7.24 -8.36
N GLY A 391 -17.43 6.25 -7.76
CA GLY A 391 -17.80 5.67 -6.44
C GLY A 391 -17.48 6.53 -5.20
N ASN A 392 -16.83 7.68 -5.37
CA ASN A 392 -16.23 8.49 -4.30
C ASN A 392 -17.17 9.35 -3.45
N THR A 393 -18.44 8.97 -3.29
CA THR A 393 -19.43 9.95 -2.81
C THR A 393 -19.87 9.75 -1.36
N LEU A 394 -20.46 8.63 -0.95
CA LEU A 394 -21.23 8.62 0.32
C LEU A 394 -20.42 8.83 1.62
N LEU A 395 -19.26 8.16 1.80
CA LEU A 395 -18.45 8.35 3.02
C LEU A 395 -17.72 9.69 3.03
N ASP A 396 -17.31 10.19 1.87
CA ASP A 396 -16.72 11.53 1.75
C ASP A 396 -17.77 12.64 1.88
N GLU A 397 -18.99 12.42 1.42
CA GLU A 397 -20.17 13.28 1.66
C GLU A 397 -20.52 13.28 3.15
N PHE A 398 -20.48 12.13 3.83
CA PHE A 398 -20.66 12.06 5.27
C PHE A 398 -19.60 12.89 6.03
N LEU A 399 -18.33 12.78 5.62
CA LEU A 399 -17.26 13.63 6.17
C LEU A 399 -17.48 15.11 5.83
N SER A 400 -17.97 15.40 4.63
CA SER A 400 -18.27 16.76 4.17
C SER A 400 -19.40 17.41 4.96
N GLU A 401 -20.51 16.69 5.17
CA GLU A 401 -21.61 17.13 6.01
C GLU A 401 -21.17 17.36 7.46
N ARG A 402 -20.28 16.52 7.98
CA ARG A 402 -19.77 16.63 9.34
C ARG A 402 -18.84 17.83 9.54
N PHE A 403 -17.90 18.05 8.63
CA PHE A 403 -16.80 19.02 8.83
C PHE A 403 -16.91 20.30 7.99
N PHE A 404 -17.72 20.31 6.93
CA PHE A 404 -17.76 21.40 5.96
C PHE A 404 -19.16 21.99 5.73
N SER A 405 -20.21 21.44 6.35
CA SER A 405 -21.56 22.03 6.32
C SER A 405 -21.59 23.43 6.95
N PHE A 406 -22.53 24.26 6.52
CA PHE A 406 -22.71 25.63 7.01
C PHE A 406 -22.84 25.67 8.55
N GLN A 407 -23.56 24.72 9.14
CA GLN A 407 -23.73 24.57 10.58
C GLN A 407 -22.43 24.18 11.30
N SER A 408 -21.58 23.36 10.69
CA SER A 408 -20.24 22.99 11.20
C SER A 408 -19.24 24.16 11.13
N ARG A 409 -19.36 25.00 10.10
CA ARG A 409 -18.59 26.25 9.98
C ARG A 409 -19.01 27.30 11.01
N ILE A 410 -20.31 27.41 11.32
CA ILE A 410 -20.81 28.33 12.34
C ILE A 410 -20.37 27.90 13.76
N SER A 411 -20.33 26.59 14.06
CA SER A 411 -19.88 26.08 15.36
C SER A 411 -18.37 26.11 15.57
N SER A 412 -17.58 26.18 14.49
CA SER A 412 -16.13 26.39 14.54
C SER A 412 -15.74 27.87 14.58
N ILE A 413 -16.62 28.80 14.19
CA ILE A 413 -16.38 30.25 14.35
C ILE A 413 -16.42 30.69 15.84
N THR A 414 -17.08 29.92 16.72
CA THR A 414 -17.19 30.24 18.16
C THR A 414 -16.06 29.69 19.03
N LYS A 415 -15.17 28.84 18.49
CA LYS A 415 -13.89 28.49 19.09
C LYS A 415 -12.81 29.09 18.21
N GLY A 416 -12.08 30.08 18.72
CA GLY A 416 -11.12 30.89 17.98
C GLY A 416 -10.24 30.08 17.01
N GLU A 417 -9.97 30.72 15.87
CA GLU A 417 -9.05 30.35 14.79
C GLU A 417 -8.87 28.84 14.55
N ILE A 418 -9.47 28.35 13.47
CA ILE A 418 -9.14 27.04 12.90
C ILE A 418 -7.65 27.09 12.50
N ASP A 419 -6.78 26.66 13.42
CA ASP A 419 -5.35 26.53 13.16
C ASP A 419 -5.16 25.53 12.00
N LYS A 420 -4.63 26.06 10.90
CA LYS A 420 -4.32 25.35 9.65
C LYS A 420 -3.03 24.51 9.77
N ASP A 421 -2.69 24.07 10.97
CA ASP A 421 -1.52 23.23 11.19
C ASP A 421 -1.92 21.75 11.13
N ASP A 422 -1.37 21.05 10.13
CA ASP A 422 -1.42 19.59 10.01
C ASP A 422 -0.34 19.00 10.91
N GLY A 423 -0.45 19.22 12.23
CA GLY A 423 0.46 18.66 13.20
C GLY A 423 0.47 17.13 13.12
N GLU A 424 1.64 16.53 13.29
CA GLU A 424 1.73 15.07 13.48
C GLU A 424 0.85 14.67 14.68
N PHE A 425 0.07 13.61 14.52
CA PHE A 425 -0.79 13.10 15.58
C PHE A 425 -0.48 11.62 15.86
N GLU A 426 -0.60 11.24 17.12
CA GLU A 426 -0.38 9.86 17.55
C GLU A 426 -1.71 9.17 17.88
N ILE A 427 -1.90 7.95 17.36
CA ILE A 427 -3.04 7.11 17.71
C ILE A 427 -2.63 6.21 18.88
N MET A 428 -3.29 6.37 20.01
CA MET A 428 -3.03 5.63 21.25
C MET A 428 -4.23 4.77 21.65
N PRO A 429 -4.03 3.73 22.49
CA PRO A 429 -5.14 3.06 23.18
C PRO A 429 -6.04 4.08 23.89
N LEU A 430 -7.35 3.79 24.01
CA LEU A 430 -8.28 4.73 24.66
C LEU A 430 -7.85 5.09 26.09
N MET A 431 -7.42 4.08 26.84
CA MET A 431 -6.93 4.20 28.21
C MET A 431 -5.50 3.68 28.24
N ALA A 432 -4.54 4.51 28.64
CA ALA A 432 -3.15 4.07 28.85
C ALA A 432 -2.97 3.37 30.21
N ASP A 433 -3.72 3.81 31.22
CA ASP A 433 -3.79 3.22 32.56
C ASP A 433 -5.16 3.52 33.22
N GLN A 434 -5.40 3.02 34.44
CA GLN A 434 -6.67 3.23 35.17
C GLN A 434 -6.95 4.69 35.56
N ASN A 435 -5.95 5.56 35.54
CA ASN A 435 -6.02 6.96 35.96
C ASN A 435 -6.12 7.94 34.79
N ASP A 436 -6.36 7.46 33.56
CA ASP A 436 -6.55 8.26 32.35
C ASP A 436 -7.88 9.03 32.41
N LYS A 437 -7.97 9.97 33.35
CA LYS A 437 -9.19 10.70 33.69
C LYS A 437 -9.54 11.71 32.59
N ASP A 438 -8.53 12.26 31.91
CA ASP A 438 -8.70 13.28 30.88
C ASP A 438 -9.55 12.78 29.71
N ILE A 439 -9.38 11.51 29.31
CA ILE A 439 -10.23 10.92 28.26
C ILE A 439 -11.66 10.67 28.73
N ILE A 440 -11.86 10.25 29.99
CA ILE A 440 -13.19 10.04 30.57
C ILE A 440 -13.93 11.36 30.68
N ASP A 441 -13.27 12.40 31.20
CA ASP A 441 -13.83 13.74 31.34
C ASP A 441 -14.16 14.34 29.97
N ARG A 442 -13.32 14.10 28.95
CA ARG A 442 -13.60 14.51 27.57
C ARG A 442 -14.80 13.78 26.96
N ILE A 443 -14.93 12.47 27.19
CA ILE A 443 -16.11 11.71 26.75
C ILE A 443 -17.38 12.27 27.42
N LYS A 444 -17.34 12.52 28.74
CA LYS A 444 -18.47 13.11 29.49
C LYS A 444 -18.83 14.51 29.00
N LEU A 445 -17.84 15.34 28.73
CA LEU A 445 -18.02 16.68 28.17
C LEU A 445 -18.73 16.62 26.81
N ILE A 446 -18.30 15.74 25.91
CA ILE A 446 -18.92 15.57 24.59
C ILE A 446 -20.34 14.99 24.72
N SER A 447 -20.55 14.07 25.64
CA SER A 447 -21.88 13.52 25.98
C SER A 447 -22.84 14.60 26.47
N HIS A 448 -22.36 15.55 27.28
CA HIS A 448 -23.13 16.72 27.71
C HIS A 448 -23.57 17.59 26.51
N TYR A 449 -22.64 17.94 25.62
CA TYR A 449 -22.97 18.71 24.41
C TYR A 449 -23.89 17.98 23.43
N THR A 450 -23.80 16.65 23.39
CA THR A 450 -24.59 15.82 22.47
C THR A 450 -25.87 15.25 23.11
N LYS A 451 -26.15 15.62 24.37
CA LYS A 451 -27.32 15.19 25.16
C LYS A 451 -27.49 13.66 25.24
N VAL A 452 -26.39 12.91 25.14
CA VAL A 452 -26.36 11.46 25.40
C VAL A 452 -25.91 11.26 26.83
N ASP A 453 -26.64 10.47 27.60
CA ASP A 453 -26.28 10.23 29.00
C ASP A 453 -25.01 9.35 29.10
N PRO A 454 -23.89 9.86 29.65
CA PRO A 454 -22.69 9.07 29.84
C PRO A 454 -22.71 8.25 31.13
N SER A 455 -23.77 8.33 31.96
CA SER A 455 -23.82 7.72 33.30
C SER A 455 -23.51 6.22 33.31
N ALA A 456 -23.79 5.51 32.21
CA ALA A 456 -23.45 4.10 32.07
C ALA A 456 -21.93 3.84 32.19
N LEU A 457 -21.07 4.79 31.82
CA LEU A 457 -19.62 4.69 31.96
C LEU A 457 -19.17 4.74 33.42
N ASP A 458 -19.92 5.42 34.30
CA ASP A 458 -19.63 5.47 35.74
C ASP A 458 -19.91 4.13 36.44
N THR A 459 -20.61 3.22 35.75
CA THR A 459 -21.00 1.92 36.30
C THR A 459 -20.01 0.80 35.99
N ILE A 460 -18.92 1.10 35.27
CA ILE A 460 -17.92 0.12 34.81
C ILE A 460 -16.50 0.66 35.02
N ASP A 461 -15.53 -0.24 35.14
CA ASP A 461 -14.11 0.10 34.98
C ASP A 461 -13.75 0.01 33.49
N LEU A 462 -13.64 1.17 32.84
CA LEU A 462 -13.40 1.24 31.39
C LEU A 462 -12.02 0.70 31.01
N PHE A 463 -11.00 0.88 31.85
CA PHE A 463 -9.67 0.31 31.61
C PHE A 463 -9.74 -1.21 31.66
N LEU A 464 -10.40 -1.77 32.68
CA LEU A 464 -10.61 -3.21 32.77
C LEU A 464 -11.38 -3.74 31.55
N TYR A 465 -12.44 -3.06 31.12
CA TYR A 465 -13.21 -3.45 29.93
C TYR A 465 -12.36 -3.43 28.65
N CYS A 466 -11.46 -2.46 28.48
CA CYS A 466 -10.52 -2.43 27.37
C CYS A 466 -9.50 -3.59 27.46
N SER A 467 -8.95 -3.85 28.64
CA SER A 467 -7.97 -4.92 28.87
C SER A 467 -8.56 -6.32 28.68
N GLU A 468 -9.82 -6.53 29.06
CA GLU A 468 -10.59 -7.76 28.86
C GLU A 468 -11.20 -7.87 27.45
N ARG A 469 -10.93 -6.89 26.58
CA ARG A 469 -11.44 -6.80 25.21
C ARG A 469 -12.97 -6.82 25.12
N LYS A 470 -13.66 -6.29 26.15
CA LYS A 470 -15.09 -6.01 26.17
C LYS A 470 -15.42 -4.66 25.52
N ALA A 471 -14.46 -3.75 25.58
CA ALA A 471 -14.47 -2.47 24.89
C ALA A 471 -13.33 -2.42 23.86
N TYR A 472 -13.56 -1.68 22.78
CA TYR A 472 -12.52 -1.31 21.83
C TYR A 472 -12.59 0.20 21.61
N GLY A 473 -11.46 0.86 21.86
CA GLY A 473 -11.37 2.29 21.67
C GLY A 473 -9.93 2.77 21.49
N ARG A 474 -9.84 4.03 21.09
CA ARG A 474 -8.59 4.74 20.82
C ARG A 474 -8.77 6.23 21.07
N LYS A 475 -7.68 6.91 21.42
CA LYS A 475 -7.59 8.36 21.44
C LYS A 475 -6.51 8.81 20.47
N ILE A 476 -6.68 10.00 19.90
CA ILE A 476 -5.66 10.63 19.06
C ILE A 476 -5.17 11.85 19.80
N VAL A 477 -3.86 11.99 19.90
CA VAL A 477 -3.18 13.05 20.63
C VAL A 477 -2.37 13.89 19.65
N ASN A 478 -2.41 15.22 19.78
CA ASN A 478 -1.58 16.12 18.98
C ASN A 478 -0.15 16.24 19.55
N GLN A 479 0.70 17.06 18.94
CA GLN A 479 2.08 17.29 19.39
C GLN A 479 2.18 17.89 20.80
N ASP A 480 1.16 18.62 21.23
CA ASP A 480 1.10 19.26 22.55
C ASP A 480 0.65 18.30 23.66
N GLY A 481 0.26 17.07 23.32
CA GLY A 481 -0.28 16.10 24.27
C GLY A 481 -1.80 16.21 24.47
N ASP A 482 -2.48 17.08 23.73
CA ASP A 482 -3.94 17.22 23.81
C ASP A 482 -4.64 16.12 23.05
N ILE A 483 -5.66 15.53 23.67
CA ILE A 483 -6.56 14.60 23.01
C ILE A 483 -7.36 15.38 21.96
N VAL A 484 -7.24 15.08 20.67
CA VAL A 484 -7.95 15.79 19.58
C VAL A 484 -9.01 14.93 18.90
N SER A 485 -9.12 13.65 19.28
CA SER A 485 -10.14 12.72 18.80
C SER A 485 -10.22 11.47 19.68
N HIS A 486 -11.37 10.80 19.67
CA HIS A 486 -11.55 9.50 20.30
C HIS A 486 -12.62 8.66 19.59
N SER A 487 -12.54 7.35 19.79
CA SER A 487 -13.60 6.40 19.46
C SER A 487 -13.69 5.33 20.55
N LEU A 488 -14.91 5.00 20.96
CA LEU A 488 -15.23 3.99 21.97
C LEU A 488 -16.44 3.17 21.51
N GLY A 489 -16.25 1.86 21.44
CA GLY A 489 -17.31 0.90 21.23
C GLY A 489 -17.20 -0.33 22.14
N PHE A 490 -18.28 -1.11 22.16
CA PHE A 490 -18.44 -2.30 22.98
C PHE A 490 -18.91 -3.48 22.13
N PHE A 491 -18.61 -4.70 22.59
CA PHE A 491 -19.07 -5.92 21.95
C PHE A 491 -20.23 -6.52 22.73
N PHE A 492 -21.27 -6.94 22.03
CA PHE A 492 -22.43 -7.64 22.60
C PHE A 492 -22.65 -8.96 21.87
N ASN A 493 -23.19 -9.95 22.57
CA ASN A 493 -23.73 -11.14 21.91
C ASN A 493 -24.81 -10.71 20.90
N GLN A 494 -24.75 -11.21 19.67
CA GLN A 494 -25.64 -10.80 18.59
C GLN A 494 -27.11 -11.20 18.83
N GLU A 495 -27.39 -12.39 19.36
CA GLU A 495 -28.75 -12.85 19.68
C GLU A 495 -29.36 -11.98 20.78
N LEU A 496 -28.61 -11.75 21.87
CA LEU A 496 -29.01 -10.88 22.96
C LEU A 496 -29.21 -9.45 22.46
N PHE A 497 -28.33 -8.96 21.58
CA PHE A 497 -28.49 -7.64 20.98
C PHE A 497 -29.82 -7.57 20.21
N ASP A 498 -30.18 -8.56 19.41
CA ASP A 498 -31.46 -8.55 18.67
C ASP A 498 -32.68 -8.60 19.62
N GLU A 499 -32.62 -9.36 20.72
CA GLU A 499 -33.70 -9.42 21.74
C GLU A 499 -33.95 -8.07 22.44
N TYR A 500 -32.91 -7.25 22.61
CA TYR A 500 -32.97 -5.99 23.33
C TYR A 500 -33.43 -4.80 22.46
N GLN A 501 -33.91 -5.05 21.25
CA GLN A 501 -34.44 -3.99 20.38
C GLN A 501 -35.59 -3.21 21.08
N ASN A 502 -36.36 -3.89 21.91
CA ASN A 502 -37.49 -3.33 22.67
C ASN A 502 -37.16 -3.05 24.15
N GLN A 503 -35.90 -3.22 24.59
CA GLN A 503 -35.47 -3.03 25.98
C GLN A 503 -34.25 -2.11 26.07
N ASN A 504 -33.83 -1.74 27.29
CA ASN A 504 -32.63 -0.93 27.49
C ASN A 504 -31.39 -1.83 27.48
N LEU A 505 -30.55 -1.68 26.45
CA LEU A 505 -29.24 -2.32 26.37
C LEU A 505 -28.29 -1.67 27.37
N HIS A 506 -27.75 -2.44 28.31
CA HIS A 506 -26.85 -1.91 29.33
C HIS A 506 -25.40 -2.29 29.01
N ILE A 507 -24.46 -1.33 29.10
CA ILE A 507 -23.03 -1.57 28.81
C ILE A 507 -22.42 -2.72 29.65
N LYS A 508 -23.01 -3.03 30.82
CA LYS A 508 -22.60 -4.16 31.67
C LYS A 508 -22.82 -5.53 31.01
N GLN A 509 -23.64 -5.59 29.96
CA GLN A 509 -23.88 -6.78 29.16
C GLN A 509 -22.82 -6.95 28.05
N ALA A 510 -21.85 -6.04 27.94
CA ALA A 510 -20.76 -6.18 27.00
C ALA A 510 -19.94 -7.44 27.30
N CYS A 511 -19.67 -8.22 26.26
CA CYS A 511 -18.91 -9.45 26.35
C CYS A 511 -17.54 -9.27 25.69
N SER A 512 -16.59 -10.18 25.99
CA SER A 512 -15.25 -10.10 25.40
C SER A 512 -15.28 -10.50 23.92
N LEU A 513 -14.47 -9.82 23.11
CA LEU A 513 -14.17 -10.21 21.73
C LEU A 513 -13.62 -11.66 21.63
N ASP A 514 -13.05 -12.17 22.72
CA ASP A 514 -12.56 -13.55 22.78
C ASP A 514 -13.65 -14.60 23.07
N SER A 515 -14.89 -14.19 23.32
CA SER A 515 -16.02 -15.11 23.52
C SER A 515 -16.28 -16.02 22.32
N HIS A 516 -16.95 -17.15 22.53
CA HIS A 516 -17.27 -18.12 21.47
C HIS A 516 -18.52 -17.76 20.66
N GLN A 517 -19.13 -16.61 20.93
CA GLN A 517 -20.42 -16.21 20.38
C GLN A 517 -20.24 -15.25 19.21
N ASP A 518 -21.27 -15.16 18.38
CA ASP A 518 -21.36 -14.12 17.36
C ASP A 518 -21.64 -12.76 18.02
N LEU A 519 -21.00 -11.72 17.50
CA LEU A 519 -20.92 -10.42 18.15
C LEU A 519 -21.52 -9.29 17.30
N ASN A 520 -22.19 -8.35 17.97
CA ASN A 520 -22.45 -7.01 17.48
C ASN A 520 -21.38 -6.05 18.05
N TYR A 521 -20.70 -5.30 17.18
CA TYR A 521 -19.83 -4.22 17.61
C TYR A 521 -20.55 -2.88 17.48
N ILE A 522 -20.81 -2.19 18.60
CA ILE A 522 -21.47 -0.89 18.62
C ILE A 522 -20.51 0.23 19.04
N VAL A 523 -20.35 1.24 18.19
CA VAL A 523 -19.66 2.49 18.55
C VAL A 523 -20.64 3.42 19.26
N VAL A 524 -20.38 3.68 20.53
CA VAL A 524 -21.27 4.46 21.41
C VAL A 524 -20.81 5.90 21.60
N SER A 525 -19.51 6.16 21.42
CA SER A 525 -18.95 7.50 21.51
C SER A 525 -17.83 7.67 20.50
N GLY A 526 -17.88 8.74 19.71
CA GLY A 526 -16.84 9.07 18.76
C GLY A 526 -16.84 10.56 18.48
N HIS A 527 -15.66 11.18 18.57
CA HIS A 527 -15.49 12.60 18.27
C HIS A 527 -14.14 12.83 17.63
N SER A 528 -14.09 13.81 16.75
CA SER A 528 -12.91 14.16 15.98
C SER A 528 -13.02 15.64 15.67
N GLU A 529 -11.98 16.39 16.02
CA GLU A 529 -11.91 17.83 15.73
C GLU A 529 -11.65 18.10 14.24
N LYS A 530 -10.90 17.19 13.59
CA LYS A 530 -10.53 17.29 12.17
C LYS A 530 -11.01 16.09 11.35
N ARG A 531 -11.07 16.27 10.03
CA ARG A 531 -11.52 15.24 9.07
C ARG A 531 -10.61 14.02 9.13
N GLU A 532 -9.31 14.24 9.16
CA GLU A 532 -8.24 13.23 9.15
C GLU A 532 -8.35 12.32 10.37
N HIS A 533 -8.66 12.90 11.54
CA HIS A 533 -8.90 12.14 12.76
C HIS A 533 -10.16 11.24 12.65
N SER A 534 -11.20 11.72 11.97
CA SER A 534 -12.41 10.93 11.72
C SER A 534 -12.17 9.82 10.71
N ILE A 535 -11.36 10.07 9.68
CA ILE A 535 -10.92 9.05 8.72
C ILE A 535 -10.15 7.95 9.43
N ALA A 536 -9.16 8.31 10.25
CA ALA A 536 -8.36 7.36 11.02
C ALA A 536 -9.24 6.47 11.91
N ASN A 537 -10.26 7.05 12.54
CA ASN A 537 -11.24 6.30 13.32
C ASN A 537 -12.04 5.32 12.45
N LEU A 538 -12.67 5.78 11.37
CA LEU A 538 -13.48 4.91 10.51
C LEU A 538 -12.65 3.76 9.93
N VAL A 539 -11.44 4.04 9.44
CA VAL A 539 -10.51 3.01 8.93
C VAL A 539 -10.17 1.98 10.01
N ALA A 540 -9.93 2.41 11.24
CA ALA A 540 -9.60 1.50 12.33
C ALA A 540 -10.78 0.62 12.75
N ASP A 541 -12.02 1.10 12.63
CA ASP A 541 -13.23 0.27 12.82
C ASP A 541 -13.40 -0.73 11.68
N MET A 542 -13.19 -0.32 10.43
CA MET A 542 -13.21 -1.25 9.29
C MET A 542 -12.12 -2.32 9.41
N LYS A 543 -10.92 -1.98 9.89
CA LYS A 543 -9.84 -2.93 10.20
C LYS A 543 -10.26 -3.93 11.28
N LEU A 544 -10.92 -3.47 12.33
CA LEU A 544 -11.45 -4.35 13.38
C LEU A 544 -12.47 -5.33 12.80
N LEU A 545 -13.46 -4.84 12.06
CA LEU A 545 -14.50 -5.67 11.44
C LEU A 545 -13.91 -6.72 10.50
N ALA A 546 -13.05 -6.29 9.58
CA ALA A 546 -12.46 -7.14 8.55
C ALA A 546 -11.54 -8.25 9.11
N ARG A 547 -10.92 -8.02 10.27
CA ARG A 547 -10.00 -8.99 10.91
C ARG A 547 -10.69 -9.99 11.83
N ASN A 548 -11.94 -9.77 12.21
CA ASN A 548 -12.62 -10.53 13.24
C ASN A 548 -13.89 -11.21 12.71
N HIS A 549 -13.77 -12.51 12.41
CA HIS A 549 -14.87 -13.32 11.89
C HIS A 549 -16.06 -13.47 12.85
N LYS A 550 -15.84 -13.28 14.17
CA LYS A 550 -16.88 -13.34 15.21
C LYS A 550 -17.82 -12.14 15.19
N ILE A 551 -17.36 -10.98 14.71
CA ILE A 551 -18.24 -9.82 14.59
C ILE A 551 -19.13 -10.05 13.38
N LYS A 552 -20.45 -10.06 13.56
CA LYS A 552 -21.42 -10.27 12.48
C LYS A 552 -22.12 -9.00 12.07
N LYS A 553 -22.37 -8.09 13.01
CA LYS A 553 -22.99 -6.80 12.73
C LYS A 553 -22.18 -5.64 13.31
N TYR A 554 -22.30 -4.50 12.65
CA TYR A 554 -21.73 -3.23 13.08
C TYR A 554 -22.85 -2.24 13.35
N SER A 555 -22.80 -1.61 14.52
CA SER A 555 -23.79 -0.61 14.94
C SER A 555 -23.15 0.71 15.31
N MET A 556 -23.90 1.80 15.16
CA MET A 556 -23.44 3.13 15.56
C MET A 556 -24.59 4.02 16.03
N ILE A 557 -24.27 4.98 16.88
CA ILE A 557 -25.22 6.02 17.32
C ILE A 557 -25.17 7.22 16.36
N ILE A 558 -26.29 7.53 15.74
CA ILE A 558 -26.47 8.71 14.88
C ILE A 558 -27.36 9.76 15.56
N LYS A 559 -26.89 11.02 15.52
CA LYS A 559 -27.52 12.18 16.15
C LYS A 559 -27.91 13.27 15.13
N ASN A 560 -27.33 13.22 13.93
CA ASN A 560 -27.56 14.19 12.86
C ASN A 560 -28.47 13.56 11.78
N PRO A 561 -29.62 14.17 11.44
CA PRO A 561 -30.52 13.68 10.41
C PRO A 561 -29.89 13.61 9.02
N ASN A 562 -28.96 14.51 8.67
CA ASN A 562 -28.26 14.44 7.37
C ASN A 562 -27.36 13.20 7.31
N ALA A 563 -26.71 12.85 8.43
CA ALA A 563 -25.94 11.62 8.54
C ALA A 563 -26.81 10.37 8.50
N LEU A 564 -28.05 10.44 9.00
CA LEU A 564 -28.98 9.32 9.03
C LEU A 564 -29.31 8.83 7.61
N GLU A 565 -29.69 9.72 6.70
CA GLU A 565 -30.01 9.33 5.32
C GLU A 565 -28.77 8.85 4.55
N LEU A 566 -27.59 9.45 4.77
CA LEU A 566 -26.34 8.97 4.19
C LEU A 566 -26.00 7.55 4.64
N MET A 567 -26.15 7.25 5.93
CA MET A 567 -25.89 5.91 6.46
C MET A 567 -26.92 4.88 5.96
N LYS A 568 -28.19 5.26 5.82
CA LYS A 568 -29.21 4.40 5.20
C LYS A 568 -28.88 4.09 3.74
N ASN A 569 -28.38 5.06 2.98
CA ASN A 569 -27.90 4.84 1.60
C ASN A 569 -26.66 3.95 1.53
N LEU A 570 -25.86 3.89 2.60
CA LEU A 570 -24.77 2.93 2.77
C LEU A 570 -25.24 1.51 3.10
N GLY A 571 -26.53 1.32 3.40
CA GLY A 571 -27.15 0.04 3.71
C GLY A 571 -27.47 -0.17 5.19
N PHE A 572 -27.34 0.86 6.04
CA PHE A 572 -27.70 0.72 7.46
C PHE A 572 -29.22 0.75 7.68
N ASP A 573 -29.68 -0.13 8.56
CA ASP A 573 -31.06 -0.14 9.06
C ASP A 573 -31.16 0.57 10.41
N ILE A 574 -32.32 1.20 10.65
CA ILE A 574 -32.65 1.74 11.96
C ILE A 574 -32.96 0.58 12.91
N TYR A 575 -32.06 0.35 13.86
CA TYR A 575 -32.24 -0.67 14.88
C TYR A 575 -33.19 -0.19 15.98
N LYS A 576 -32.94 0.99 16.56
CA LYS A 576 -33.75 1.56 17.65
C LYS A 576 -33.63 3.08 17.73
N PHE A 577 -34.70 3.76 18.15
CA PHE A 577 -34.63 5.17 18.56
C PHE A 577 -34.33 5.28 20.07
N SER A 578 -33.77 6.41 20.50
CA SER A 578 -33.76 6.76 21.93
C SER A 578 -35.19 6.90 22.48
N GLU A 579 -35.32 7.15 23.78
CA GLU A 579 -36.60 7.60 24.32
C GLU A 579 -37.06 8.91 23.64
N PRO A 580 -38.37 9.11 23.42
CA PRO A 580 -38.91 10.37 22.93
C PRO A 580 -38.54 11.54 23.85
N THR A 581 -38.29 12.70 23.28
CA THR A 581 -37.98 13.92 24.03
C THR A 581 -38.86 15.07 23.58
N GLU A 582 -39.27 15.91 24.53
CA GLU A 582 -39.99 17.17 24.26
C GLU A 582 -39.03 18.31 23.86
N GLU A 583 -37.72 18.11 24.02
CA GLU A 583 -36.72 19.07 23.59
C GLU A 583 -36.57 19.09 22.07
N MET A 584 -36.24 20.26 21.51
CA MET A 584 -35.85 20.38 20.10
C MET A 584 -34.70 19.41 19.80
N SER A 585 -34.98 18.37 19.02
CA SER A 585 -34.03 17.37 18.57
C SER A 585 -34.00 17.32 17.05
N ASN A 586 -32.86 16.93 16.49
CA ASN A 586 -32.68 16.95 15.04
C ASN A 586 -33.27 15.71 14.34
N ILE A 587 -33.69 14.68 15.07
CA ILE A 587 -34.25 13.44 14.51
C ILE A 587 -35.72 13.34 14.87
N THR A 588 -36.59 13.45 13.87
CA THR A 588 -38.05 13.31 14.01
C THR A 588 -38.55 12.09 13.26
N PHE A 589 -39.31 11.23 13.93
CA PHE A 589 -39.94 10.06 13.30
C PHE A 589 -41.35 9.87 13.86
N LYS A 590 -42.34 9.67 12.97
CA LYS A 590 -43.77 9.52 13.34
C LYS A 590 -44.27 10.59 14.33
N ASN A 591 -43.96 11.87 14.07
CA ASN A 591 -44.32 13.03 14.89
C ASN A 591 -43.75 13.04 16.32
N LYS A 592 -42.72 12.24 16.60
CA LYS A 592 -41.97 12.27 17.86
C LYS A 592 -40.51 12.66 17.59
N SER A 593 -39.94 13.40 18.53
CA SER A 593 -38.55 13.85 18.50
C SER A 593 -37.69 12.91 19.34
N TYR A 594 -36.53 12.53 18.80
CA TYR A 594 -35.58 11.60 19.40
C TYR A 594 -34.20 12.24 19.50
N ARG A 595 -33.46 11.96 20.57
CA ARG A 595 -32.11 12.51 20.78
C ARG A 595 -31.08 11.86 19.86
N TYR A 596 -31.24 10.56 19.60
CA TYR A 596 -30.41 9.79 18.69
C TYR A 596 -31.16 8.54 18.20
N CYS A 597 -30.61 7.88 17.19
CA CYS A 597 -30.99 6.52 16.81
C CYS A 597 -29.74 5.63 16.73
N ILE A 598 -29.94 4.33 16.88
CA ILE A 598 -28.93 3.32 16.66
C ILE A 598 -29.19 2.75 15.27
N LEU A 599 -28.15 2.79 14.45
CA LEU A 599 -28.11 2.14 13.14
C LEU A 599 -27.32 0.84 13.24
N THR A 600 -27.71 -0.17 12.46
CA THR A 600 -27.02 -1.47 12.39
C THR A 600 -26.91 -1.91 10.93
N ILE A 601 -25.87 -2.68 10.61
CA ILE A 601 -25.66 -3.28 9.29
C ILE A 601 -24.94 -4.63 9.45
N ASP A 602 -25.20 -5.57 8.54
CA ASP A 602 -24.39 -6.78 8.43
C ASP A 602 -22.95 -6.43 8.04
N LYS A 603 -21.98 -7.09 8.68
CA LYS A 603 -20.55 -6.83 8.45
C LYS A 603 -20.17 -7.05 6.98
N ILE A 604 -20.64 -8.12 6.36
CA ILE A 604 -20.26 -8.46 4.99
C ILE A 604 -20.97 -7.53 4.01
N GLU A 605 -22.22 -7.14 4.26
CA GLU A 605 -22.90 -6.10 3.49
C GLU A 605 -22.11 -4.79 3.53
N LEU A 606 -21.68 -4.35 4.71
CA LEU A 606 -20.87 -3.14 4.87
C LEU A 606 -19.52 -3.25 4.13
N LEU A 607 -18.75 -4.30 4.38
CA LEU A 607 -17.40 -4.44 3.81
C LEU A 607 -17.41 -4.71 2.30
N SER A 608 -18.52 -5.26 1.77
CA SER A 608 -18.69 -5.46 0.32
C SER A 608 -19.28 -4.23 -0.39
N ASN A 609 -19.70 -3.20 0.34
CA ASN A 609 -20.22 -1.97 -0.23
C ASN A 609 -19.10 -1.22 -0.99
N LYS A 610 -19.39 -0.83 -2.23
CA LYS A 610 -18.44 -0.12 -3.11
C LYS A 610 -17.87 1.17 -2.49
N HIS A 611 -18.67 1.89 -1.70
CA HIS A 611 -18.24 3.14 -1.05
C HIS A 611 -17.27 2.85 0.09
N VAL A 612 -17.48 1.76 0.83
CA VAL A 612 -16.56 1.32 1.89
C VAL A 612 -15.26 0.79 1.31
N ILE A 613 -15.33 0.00 0.22
CA ILE A 613 -14.14 -0.46 -0.50
C ILE A 613 -13.33 0.73 -1.02
N SER A 614 -13.98 1.71 -1.66
CA SER A 614 -13.29 2.93 -2.14
C SER A 614 -12.64 3.71 -0.99
N PHE A 615 -13.35 3.87 0.11
CA PHE A 615 -12.84 4.55 1.29
C PHE A 615 -11.63 3.85 1.90
N ILE A 616 -11.66 2.51 1.99
CA ILE A 616 -10.52 1.71 2.48
C ILE A 616 -9.34 1.76 1.49
N ASN A 617 -9.60 1.78 0.18
CA ASN A 617 -8.55 1.91 -0.84
C ASN A 617 -7.88 3.29 -0.79
N THR A 618 -8.66 4.33 -0.50
CA THR A 618 -8.19 5.71 -0.48
C THR A 618 -7.44 6.05 0.82
N TYR A 619 -7.95 5.59 1.96
CA TYR A 619 -7.47 6.05 3.28
C TYR A 619 -6.91 4.93 4.19
N GLY A 620 -7.15 3.67 3.87
CA GLY A 620 -6.80 2.51 4.71
C GLY A 620 -5.37 2.02 4.52
#